data_AF-A0A6A3JKQ3-F1
#
_entry.id   AF-A0A6A3JKQ3-F1
#
_cell.length_a   1.000
_cell.length_b   1.000
_cell.length_c   1.000
_cell.angle_alpha   90.00
_cell.angle_beta   90.00
_cell.angle_gamma   90.00
#
_symmetry.space_group_name_H-M   'P 1'
#
loop_
_entity.id
_entity.type
_entity.pdbx_description
1 polymer ?
#
loop_
_entity_poly.entity_id
_entity_poly.type
_entity_poly.pdbx_seq_one_letter_code
_entity_poly.pdbx_strand_id
1 'polypeptide(L)'
;MASPVPPLLAVSLVFQAKTQFLDVPHLVDAVSVFVDTSVDVPPLQACKLGTVKLLDRIWNSSDVYTQGNNCVANVTFSFRRFLRTDSHYQHYFFTLALKEAVPSKNLEVVRWILKKFPRFRISSEVVARACLAGALEILELFYENCRQVLEERGKFGVGHPVEWGGLTMSEAVLGRRSDIVWWLHHHFPDAN
;
A
#
# COMPACT_ATOMS: atom_id res chain seq x y z
N MET A 1 21.43 20.32 20.67
CA MET A 1 21.46 19.00 19.98
C MET A 1 21.05 19.25 18.54
N ALA A 2 22.00 19.18 17.60
CA ALA A 2 21.76 19.54 16.21
C ALA A 2 20.81 18.51 15.57
N SER A 3 19.67 18.98 15.06
CA SER A 3 18.77 18.16 14.25
C SER A 3 19.54 17.64 13.03
N PRO A 4 19.56 16.32 12.76
CA PRO A 4 20.23 15.79 11.58
C PRO A 4 19.58 16.40 10.34
N VAL A 5 20.38 17.12 9.55
CA VAL A 5 19.92 17.75 8.31
C VAL A 5 19.44 16.64 7.38
N PRO A 6 18.24 16.77 6.76
CA PRO A 6 17.76 15.75 5.83
C PRO A 6 18.82 15.52 4.76
N PRO A 7 19.24 14.27 4.51
CA PRO A 7 20.44 14.00 3.74
C PRO A 7 20.28 14.43 2.27
N LEU A 8 19.05 14.45 1.75
CA LEU A 8 18.69 15.05 0.46
C LEU A 8 18.95 16.58 0.40
N LEU A 9 18.72 17.27 1.51
CA LEU A 9 18.93 18.71 1.63
C LEU A 9 20.43 19.02 1.69
N ALA A 10 21.21 18.20 2.41
CA ALA A 10 22.67 18.27 2.40
C ALA A 10 23.25 18.03 1.00
N VAL A 11 22.73 17.03 0.26
CA VAL A 11 23.13 16.77 -1.13
C VAL A 11 22.81 17.96 -2.03
N SER A 12 21.59 18.51 -1.95
CA SER A 12 21.20 19.69 -2.74
C SER A 12 22.09 20.91 -2.47
N LEU A 13 22.47 21.14 -1.21
CA LEU A 13 23.36 22.22 -0.81
C LEU A 13 24.80 22.00 -1.30
N VAL A 14 25.30 20.76 -1.24
CA VAL A 14 26.65 20.42 -1.73
C VAL A 14 26.74 20.58 -3.25
N PHE A 15 25.71 20.16 -3.98
CA PHE A 15 25.67 20.32 -5.45
C PHE A 15 25.44 21.77 -5.87
N GLN A 16 24.71 22.57 -5.10
CA GLN A 16 24.62 24.03 -5.33
C GLN A 16 25.94 24.75 -5.05
N ALA A 17 26.68 24.33 -4.01
CA ALA A 17 27.95 24.94 -3.65
C ALA A 17 29.10 24.55 -4.62
N LYS A 18 28.99 23.42 -5.33
CA LYS A 18 29.99 22.97 -6.30
C LYS A 18 29.41 22.95 -7.72
N THR A 19 29.43 24.12 -8.36
CA THR A 19 28.95 24.33 -9.74
C THR A 19 29.62 23.46 -10.81
N GLN A 20 30.77 22.87 -10.51
CA GLN A 20 31.49 21.93 -11.40
C GLN A 20 30.74 20.60 -11.62
N PHE A 21 29.80 20.24 -10.74
CA PHE A 21 28.98 19.02 -10.87
C PHE A 21 27.60 19.26 -11.48
N LEU A 22 27.22 20.52 -11.74
CA LEU A 22 25.96 20.89 -12.40
C LEU A 22 25.96 20.50 -13.89
N ASP A 23 27.14 20.38 -14.51
CA ASP A 23 27.31 19.92 -15.90
C ASP A 23 27.04 18.41 -16.07
N VAL A 24 26.85 17.68 -14.97
CA VAL A 24 26.71 16.21 -14.97
C VAL A 24 25.42 15.81 -14.25
N PRO A 25 24.24 16.04 -14.87
CA PRO A 25 22.94 15.82 -14.23
C PRO A 25 22.74 14.38 -13.75
N HIS A 26 23.34 13.41 -14.45
CA HIS A 26 23.29 12.00 -14.08
C HIS A 26 24.03 11.66 -12.77
N LEU A 27 25.05 12.43 -12.36
CA LEU A 27 25.70 12.25 -11.06
C LEU A 27 24.84 12.81 -9.92
N VAL A 28 24.18 13.94 -10.14
CA VAL A 28 23.24 14.52 -9.16
C VAL A 28 22.09 13.55 -8.92
N ASP A 29 21.54 12.96 -9.98
CA ASP A 29 20.50 11.94 -9.88
C ASP A 29 20.99 10.68 -9.19
N ALA A 30 22.18 10.15 -9.54
CA ALA A 30 22.74 8.95 -8.91
C ALA A 30 23.04 9.15 -7.42
N VAL A 31 23.62 10.29 -7.04
CA VAL A 31 23.89 10.61 -5.62
C VAL A 31 22.59 10.89 -4.87
N SER A 32 21.62 11.56 -5.50
CA SER A 32 20.30 11.76 -4.91
C SER A 32 19.59 10.42 -4.66
N VAL A 33 19.67 9.46 -5.59
CA VAL A 33 19.12 8.10 -5.43
C VAL A 33 19.87 7.30 -4.36
N PHE A 34 21.19 7.45 -4.25
CA PHE A 34 22.01 6.76 -3.25
C PHE A 34 21.78 7.29 -1.83
N VAL A 35 21.59 8.60 -1.70
CA VAL A 35 21.36 9.28 -0.42
C VAL A 35 19.89 9.21 0.02
N ASP A 36 19.03 8.71 -0.87
CA ASP A 36 17.61 8.50 -0.62
C ASP A 36 17.38 7.27 0.29
N THR A 37 17.69 7.42 1.57
CA THR A 37 17.36 6.42 2.61
C THR A 37 15.85 6.19 2.74
N SER A 38 15.03 7.05 2.13
CA SER A 38 13.57 6.89 2.03
C SER A 38 13.15 5.60 1.33
N VAL A 39 14.01 5.05 0.46
CA VAL A 39 13.70 3.87 -0.34
C VAL A 39 14.10 2.56 0.37
N ASP A 40 14.88 2.65 1.45
CA ASP A 40 15.17 1.54 2.37
C ASP A 40 14.15 1.42 3.50
N VAL A 41 13.23 2.41 3.60
CA VAL A 41 12.12 2.34 4.54
C VAL A 41 11.25 1.14 4.17
N PRO A 42 10.96 0.23 5.11
CA PRO A 42 10.05 -0.87 4.87
C PRO A 42 8.72 -0.33 4.32
N PRO A 43 8.18 -0.90 3.24
CA PRO A 43 6.97 -0.37 2.61
C PRO A 43 5.76 -0.37 3.57
N LEU A 44 5.79 -1.21 4.61
CA LEU A 44 4.81 -1.21 5.69
C LEU A 44 4.89 0.03 6.58
N GLN A 45 6.11 0.51 6.84
CA GLN A 45 6.32 1.75 7.58
C GLN A 45 5.89 2.95 6.74
N ALA A 46 6.08 2.89 5.42
CA ALA A 46 5.54 3.87 4.48
C ALA A 46 3.99 3.92 4.51
N CYS A 47 3.33 2.75 4.60
CA CYS A 47 1.88 2.68 4.79
C CYS A 47 1.44 3.34 6.10
N LYS A 48 2.18 3.14 7.20
CA LYS A 48 1.92 3.82 8.49
C LYS A 48 2.08 5.33 8.41
N LEU A 49 3.02 5.80 7.61
CA LEU A 49 3.22 7.24 7.34
C LEU A 49 2.13 7.82 6.42
N GLY A 50 1.26 6.99 5.86
CA GLY A 50 0.09 7.44 5.10
C GLY A 50 0.39 8.16 3.78
N THR A 51 1.64 8.13 3.32
CA THR A 51 2.10 8.97 2.21
C THR A 51 2.16 8.17 0.91
N VAL A 52 1.17 8.36 0.03
CA VAL A 52 1.09 7.68 -1.28
C VAL A 52 2.29 7.99 -2.17
N LYS A 53 2.79 9.23 -2.14
CA LYS A 53 3.98 9.64 -2.91
C LYS A 53 5.22 8.81 -2.57
N LEU A 54 5.37 8.44 -1.29
CA LEU A 54 6.50 7.64 -0.81
C LEU A 54 6.31 6.17 -1.22
N LEU A 55 5.08 5.65 -1.16
CA LEU A 55 4.74 4.32 -1.67
C LEU A 55 4.97 4.20 -3.19
N ASP A 56 4.55 5.18 -3.98
CA ASP A 56 4.82 5.21 -5.43
C ASP A 56 6.31 5.31 -5.73
N ARG A 57 7.08 6.07 -4.94
CA ARG A 57 8.54 6.15 -5.09
C ARG A 57 9.22 4.81 -4.79
N ILE A 58 8.86 4.16 -3.68
CA ILE A 58 9.36 2.80 -3.36
C ILE A 58 8.96 1.82 -4.47
N TRP A 59 7.70 1.89 -4.93
CA TRP A 59 7.20 1.02 -6.00
C TRP A 59 7.93 1.22 -7.33
N ASN A 60 8.14 2.47 -7.76
CA ASN A 60 8.84 2.77 -9.02
C ASN A 60 10.31 2.40 -8.94
N SER A 61 10.95 2.56 -7.77
CA SER A 61 12.34 2.11 -7.57
C SER A 61 12.50 0.58 -7.65
N SER A 62 11.43 -0.17 -7.40
CA SER A 62 11.43 -1.64 -7.52
C SER A 62 11.28 -2.13 -8.97
N ASP A 63 10.98 -1.25 -9.92
CA ASP A 63 10.76 -1.62 -11.32
C ASP A 63 12.02 -2.17 -12.00
N VAL A 64 13.18 -1.74 -11.51
CA VAL A 64 14.52 -2.22 -11.94
C VAL A 64 14.66 -3.75 -11.80
N TYR A 65 13.89 -4.38 -10.90
CA TYR A 65 13.92 -5.83 -10.68
C TYR A 65 12.94 -6.63 -11.56
N THR A 66 12.11 -5.96 -12.39
CA THR A 66 11.15 -6.64 -13.28
C THR A 66 11.72 -6.94 -14.67
N GLN A 67 12.64 -6.11 -15.16
CA GLN A 67 13.38 -6.37 -16.37
C GLN A 67 14.48 -7.37 -16.02
N GLY A 68 14.51 -8.52 -16.69
CA GLY A 68 15.33 -9.70 -16.40
C GLY A 68 16.85 -9.51 -16.52
N ASN A 69 17.39 -8.39 -16.08
CA ASN A 69 18.80 -8.21 -15.84
C ASN A 69 19.18 -8.93 -14.54
N ASN A 70 19.42 -10.23 -14.70
CA ASN A 70 20.18 -11.08 -13.78
C ASN A 70 21.63 -10.59 -13.52
N CYS A 71 21.96 -9.32 -13.81
CA CYS A 71 23.31 -8.80 -13.77
C CYS A 71 23.69 -8.13 -12.44
N VAL A 72 22.80 -8.11 -11.45
CA VAL A 72 23.20 -7.79 -10.07
C VAL A 72 22.86 -8.97 -9.17
N ALA A 73 23.68 -10.00 -9.30
CA ALA A 73 23.83 -11.06 -8.31
C ALA A 73 24.43 -10.50 -7.00
N ASN A 74 23.81 -9.47 -6.41
CA ASN A 74 24.06 -9.15 -5.02
C ASN A 74 22.96 -9.80 -4.19
N VAL A 75 23.41 -10.74 -3.37
CA VAL A 75 22.68 -11.61 -2.44
C VAL A 75 22.03 -10.80 -1.30
N THR A 76 21.96 -9.48 -1.40
CA THR A 76 21.43 -8.60 -0.37
C THR A 76 19.90 -8.66 -0.37
N PHE A 77 19.35 -9.23 0.70
CA PHE A 77 17.95 -9.17 1.09
C PHE A 77 17.40 -7.74 0.90
N SER A 78 16.68 -7.52 -0.20
CA SER A 78 16.16 -6.21 -0.56
C SER A 78 14.65 -6.31 -0.68
N PHE A 79 13.91 -5.64 0.21
CA PHE A 79 12.44 -5.64 0.24
C PHE A 79 11.81 -5.32 -1.13
N ARG A 80 12.47 -4.45 -1.90
CA ARG A 80 12.09 -4.05 -3.26
C ARG A 80 12.06 -5.21 -4.27
N ARG A 81 12.97 -6.19 -4.11
CA ARG A 81 13.01 -7.39 -4.97
C ARG A 81 11.84 -8.31 -4.65
N PHE A 82 11.63 -8.61 -3.37
CA PHE A 82 10.53 -9.48 -2.93
C PHE A 82 9.15 -8.91 -3.26
N LEU A 83 8.99 -7.57 -3.24
CA LEU A 83 7.77 -6.89 -3.69
C LEU A 83 7.37 -7.20 -5.14
N ARG A 84 8.32 -7.58 -6.03
CA ARG A 84 8.03 -7.85 -7.46
C ARG A 84 8.17 -9.33 -7.83
N THR A 85 9.07 -10.06 -7.18
CA THR A 85 9.42 -11.44 -7.56
C THR A 85 8.58 -12.51 -6.84
N ASP A 86 8.18 -12.26 -5.59
CA ASP A 86 7.55 -13.29 -4.74
C ASP A 86 6.06 -13.01 -4.53
N SER A 87 5.21 -13.89 -5.08
CA SER A 87 3.75 -13.85 -4.94
C SER A 87 3.27 -13.96 -3.49
N HIS A 88 3.93 -14.79 -2.66
CA HIS A 88 3.57 -14.96 -1.25
C HIS A 88 3.91 -13.71 -0.45
N TYR A 89 5.09 -13.13 -0.72
CA TYR A 89 5.49 -11.87 -0.08
C TYR A 89 4.56 -10.72 -0.48
N GLN A 90 4.15 -10.64 -1.74
CA GLN A 90 3.16 -9.66 -2.21
C GLN A 90 1.81 -9.82 -1.52
N HIS A 91 1.32 -11.05 -1.36
CA HIS A 91 0.07 -11.31 -0.67
C HIS A 91 0.15 -10.96 0.82
N TYR A 92 1.27 -11.30 1.47
CA TYR A 92 1.55 -10.92 2.86
C TYR A 92 1.60 -9.40 3.03
N PHE A 93 2.35 -8.71 2.17
CA PHE A 93 2.45 -7.25 2.15
C PHE A 93 1.08 -6.61 1.94
N PHE A 94 0.30 -7.08 0.96
CA PHE A 94 -1.05 -6.58 0.67
C PHE A 94 -1.96 -6.67 1.90
N THR A 95 -1.99 -7.84 2.54
CA THR A 95 -2.84 -8.09 3.72
C THR A 95 -2.41 -7.21 4.89
N LEU A 96 -1.10 -7.13 5.16
CA LEU A 96 -0.58 -6.37 6.28
C LEU A 96 -0.68 -4.85 6.06
N ALA A 97 -0.45 -4.37 4.84
CA ALA A 97 -0.61 -2.97 4.49
C ALA A 97 -2.08 -2.52 4.65
N LEU A 98 -3.05 -3.33 4.22
CA LEU A 98 -4.46 -3.05 4.46
C LEU A 98 -4.80 -3.04 5.96
N LYS A 99 -4.29 -4.00 6.73
CA LYS A 99 -4.49 -4.06 8.19
C LYS A 99 -4.04 -2.81 8.95
N GLU A 100 -3.04 -2.09 8.42
CA GLU A 100 -2.49 -0.86 9.00
C GLU A 100 -3.16 0.40 8.43
N ALA A 101 -3.51 0.40 7.13
CA ALA A 101 -4.13 1.54 6.46
C ALA A 101 -5.60 1.72 6.84
N VAL A 102 -6.32 0.62 7.08
CA VAL A 102 -7.76 0.61 7.39
C VAL A 102 -8.08 1.33 8.72
N PRO A 103 -7.40 1.03 9.85
CA PRO A 103 -7.62 1.77 11.10
C PRO A 103 -7.29 3.26 10.99
N SER A 104 -6.31 3.59 10.14
CA SER A 104 -5.88 4.95 9.87
C SER A 104 -6.86 5.73 8.97
N LYS A 105 -7.94 5.08 8.48
CA LYS A 105 -8.96 5.64 7.56
C LYS A 105 -8.37 6.31 6.31
N ASN A 106 -7.18 5.90 5.89
CA ASN A 106 -6.48 6.54 4.78
C ASN A 106 -6.93 5.93 3.45
N LEU A 107 -7.99 6.50 2.87
CA LEU A 107 -8.57 6.07 1.61
C LEU A 107 -7.59 6.07 0.44
N GLU A 108 -6.67 7.05 0.40
CA GLU A 108 -5.73 7.18 -0.72
C GLU A 108 -4.76 6.00 -0.77
N VAL A 109 -4.24 5.60 0.40
CA VAL A 109 -3.35 4.44 0.52
C VAL A 109 -4.09 3.15 0.19
N VAL A 110 -5.32 2.98 0.66
CA VAL A 110 -6.12 1.78 0.32
C VAL A 110 -6.37 1.70 -1.18
N ARG A 111 -6.80 2.79 -1.81
CA ARG A 111 -7.01 2.85 -3.27
C ARG A 111 -5.74 2.55 -4.04
N TRP A 112 -4.60 3.05 -3.55
CA TRP A 112 -3.29 2.77 -4.14
C TRP A 112 -2.97 1.28 -4.07
N ILE A 113 -3.14 0.64 -2.91
CA ILE A 113 -2.89 -0.79 -2.72
C ILE A 113 -3.76 -1.63 -3.66
N LEU A 114 -5.07 -1.36 -3.72
CA LEU A 114 -6.01 -2.08 -4.60
C LEU A 114 -5.62 -1.96 -6.08
N LYS A 115 -5.24 -0.74 -6.52
CA LYS A 115 -4.82 -0.50 -7.91
C LYS A 115 -3.55 -1.25 -8.29
N LYS A 116 -2.56 -1.32 -7.39
CA LYS A 116 -1.28 -1.98 -7.67
C LYS A 116 -1.41 -3.51 -7.65
N PHE A 117 -2.38 -4.05 -6.91
CA PHE A 117 -2.52 -5.48 -6.67
C PHE A 117 -3.90 -6.07 -7.01
N PRO A 118 -4.36 -5.99 -8.27
CA PRO A 118 -5.76 -6.28 -8.64
C PRO A 118 -6.21 -7.73 -8.45
N ARG A 119 -5.29 -8.68 -8.22
CA ARG A 119 -5.60 -10.13 -8.15
C ARG A 119 -5.65 -10.69 -6.73
N PHE A 120 -5.31 -9.91 -5.70
CA PHE A 120 -5.28 -10.44 -4.33
C PHE A 120 -6.65 -10.39 -3.66
N ARG A 121 -6.89 -11.40 -2.84
CA ARG A 121 -8.09 -11.56 -2.02
C ARG A 121 -8.00 -10.68 -0.77
N ILE A 122 -9.10 -10.01 -0.44
CA ILE A 122 -9.26 -9.29 0.82
C ILE A 122 -9.80 -10.27 1.85
N SER A 123 -8.99 -10.54 2.88
CA SER A 123 -9.33 -11.45 3.98
C SER A 123 -10.42 -10.85 4.88
N SER A 124 -11.25 -11.72 5.46
CA SER A 124 -12.29 -11.35 6.43
C SER A 124 -11.76 -10.56 7.63
N GLU A 125 -10.51 -10.80 8.05
CA GLU A 125 -9.89 -10.05 9.15
C GLU A 125 -9.70 -8.56 8.82
N VAL A 126 -9.40 -8.24 7.55
CA VAL A 126 -9.25 -6.85 7.10
C VAL A 126 -10.60 -6.14 7.12
N VAL A 127 -11.66 -6.83 6.69
CA VAL A 127 -13.03 -6.31 6.70
C VAL A 127 -13.51 -6.10 8.15
N ALA A 128 -13.27 -7.07 9.04
CA ALA A 128 -13.56 -6.97 10.46
C ALA A 128 -12.88 -5.74 11.11
N ARG A 129 -11.60 -5.49 10.80
CA ARG A 129 -10.90 -4.29 11.28
C ARG A 129 -11.50 -2.99 10.73
N ALA A 130 -11.99 -2.98 9.49
CA ALA A 130 -12.67 -1.81 8.92
C ALA A 130 -14.00 -1.52 9.64
N CYS A 131 -14.75 -2.57 9.96
CA CYS A 131 -15.96 -2.48 10.77
C CYS A 131 -15.67 -1.91 12.17
N LEU A 132 -14.66 -2.46 12.87
CA LEU A 132 -14.25 -1.98 14.19
C LEU A 132 -13.79 -0.52 14.15
N ALA A 133 -12.98 -0.14 13.16
CA ALA A 133 -12.48 1.22 13.01
C ALA A 133 -13.56 2.25 12.62
N GLY A 134 -14.74 1.80 12.18
CA GLY A 134 -15.78 2.69 11.71
C GLY A 134 -15.42 3.36 10.37
N ALA A 135 -14.81 2.61 9.45
CA ALA A 135 -14.35 3.10 8.16
C ALA A 135 -15.35 2.74 7.04
N LEU A 136 -16.56 3.30 7.09
CA LEU A 136 -17.64 3.02 6.13
C LEU A 136 -17.20 3.27 4.68
N GLU A 137 -16.52 4.38 4.41
CA GLU A 137 -16.02 4.73 3.07
C GLU A 137 -15.06 3.66 2.51
N ILE A 138 -14.25 3.03 3.36
CA ILE A 138 -13.37 1.94 2.94
C ILE A 138 -14.18 0.66 2.65
N LEU A 139 -15.22 0.37 3.45
CA LEU A 139 -16.11 -0.76 3.24
C LEU A 139 -16.90 -0.61 1.93
N GLU A 140 -17.41 0.59 1.64
CA GLU A 140 -18.05 0.92 0.37
C GLU A 140 -17.08 0.73 -0.79
N LEU A 141 -15.83 1.19 -0.68
CA LEU A 141 -14.80 0.94 -1.70
C LEU A 141 -14.51 -0.56 -1.87
N PHE A 142 -14.49 -1.35 -0.79
CA PHE A 142 -14.33 -2.80 -0.90
C PHE A 142 -15.54 -3.45 -1.59
N TYR A 143 -16.75 -2.99 -1.29
CA TYR A 143 -17.99 -3.46 -1.90
C TYR A 143 -18.07 -3.14 -3.40
N GLU A 144 -17.78 -1.90 -3.79
CA GLU A 144 -17.75 -1.48 -5.20
C GLU A 144 -16.70 -2.24 -6.02
N ASN A 145 -15.58 -2.60 -5.39
CA ASN A 145 -14.51 -3.37 -6.01
C ASN A 145 -14.63 -4.88 -5.78
N CYS A 146 -15.72 -5.37 -5.18
CA CYS A 146 -15.96 -6.79 -5.02
C CYS A 146 -16.17 -7.45 -6.39
N ARG A 147 -15.44 -8.52 -6.64
CA ARG A 147 -15.58 -9.31 -7.88
C ARG A 147 -17.02 -9.77 -8.09
N GLN A 148 -17.69 -10.27 -7.06
CA GLN A 148 -19.09 -10.73 -7.13
C GLN A 148 -20.03 -9.61 -7.58
N VAL A 149 -19.94 -8.45 -6.93
CA VAL A 149 -20.76 -7.26 -7.25
C VAL A 149 -20.46 -6.72 -8.66
N LEU A 150 -19.19 -6.77 -9.10
CA LEU A 150 -18.80 -6.34 -10.44
C LEU A 150 -19.25 -7.33 -11.52
N GLU A 151 -19.22 -8.64 -11.25
CA GLU A 151 -19.73 -9.68 -12.14
C GLU A 151 -21.25 -9.56 -12.32
N GLU A 152 -22.01 -9.28 -11.26
CA GLU A 152 -23.44 -8.95 -11.33
C GLU A 152 -23.72 -7.71 -12.19
N ARG A 153 -22.79 -6.75 -12.22
CA ARG A 153 -22.85 -5.55 -13.07
C ARG A 153 -22.30 -5.77 -14.49
N GLY A 154 -21.99 -7.01 -14.86
CA GLY A 154 -21.50 -7.38 -16.20
C GLY A 154 -20.01 -7.10 -16.45
N LYS A 155 -19.22 -6.81 -15.41
CA LYS A 155 -17.75 -6.61 -15.49
C LYS A 155 -17.02 -7.85 -15.01
N PHE A 156 -16.83 -8.81 -15.91
CA PHE A 156 -16.13 -10.07 -15.61
C PHE A 156 -14.61 -9.90 -15.51
N GLY A 157 -14.00 -10.59 -14.54
CA GLY A 157 -12.55 -10.61 -14.37
C GLY A 157 -11.93 -9.36 -13.73
N VAL A 158 -12.77 -8.44 -13.24
CA VAL A 158 -12.33 -7.19 -12.59
C VAL A 158 -12.67 -7.26 -11.09
N GLY A 159 -11.80 -6.66 -10.27
CA GLY A 159 -12.02 -6.52 -8.83
C GLY A 159 -11.45 -7.66 -7.98
N HIS A 160 -11.60 -7.46 -6.67
CA HIS A 160 -11.03 -8.30 -5.64
C HIS A 160 -12.08 -9.26 -5.10
N PRO A 161 -11.76 -10.55 -4.91
CA PRO A 161 -12.60 -11.40 -4.06
C PRO A 161 -12.50 -10.88 -2.62
N VAL A 162 -13.63 -10.55 -2.01
CA VAL A 162 -13.72 -10.08 -0.63
C VAL A 162 -14.45 -11.12 0.19
N GLU A 163 -13.85 -11.54 1.30
CA GLU A 163 -14.47 -12.47 2.23
C GLU A 163 -15.26 -11.70 3.29
N TRP A 164 -16.56 -11.57 3.07
CA TRP A 164 -17.50 -11.10 4.09
C TRP A 164 -17.78 -12.27 5.04
N GLY A 165 -17.07 -12.31 6.17
CA GLY A 165 -17.19 -13.39 7.16
C GLY A 165 -18.12 -13.03 8.32
N GLY A 166 -18.51 -14.03 9.12
CA GLY A 166 -19.40 -13.84 10.28
C GLY A 166 -18.87 -12.90 11.37
N LEU A 167 -17.55 -12.68 11.42
CA LEU A 167 -16.93 -11.72 12.34
C LEU A 167 -17.22 -10.26 11.96
N THR A 168 -17.60 -9.96 10.71
CA THR A 168 -17.80 -8.57 10.25
C THR A 168 -18.93 -7.86 11.00
N MET A 169 -20.04 -8.57 11.26
CA MET A 169 -21.17 -8.05 12.03
C MET A 169 -20.83 -7.89 13.51
N SER A 170 -20.18 -8.89 14.13
CA SER A 170 -19.79 -8.80 15.55
C SER A 170 -18.83 -7.65 15.80
N GLU A 171 -17.86 -7.43 14.91
CA GLU A 171 -16.87 -6.35 15.03
C GLU A 171 -17.50 -4.96 14.80
N ALA A 172 -18.52 -4.84 13.93
CA ALA A 172 -19.28 -3.61 13.76
C ALA A 172 -20.08 -3.24 15.02
N VAL A 173 -20.68 -4.24 15.68
CA VAL A 173 -21.37 -4.06 16.97
C VAL A 173 -20.39 -3.67 18.06
N LEU A 174 -19.21 -4.31 18.14
CA LEU A 174 -18.15 -3.97 19.09
C LEU A 174 -17.64 -2.53 18.88
N GLY A 175 -17.49 -2.10 17.64
CA GLY A 175 -17.15 -0.71 17.28
C GLY A 175 -18.24 0.31 17.65
N ARG A 176 -19.41 -0.13 18.11
CA ARG A 176 -20.61 0.69 18.37
C ARG A 176 -21.01 1.54 17.16
N ARG A 177 -20.81 0.98 15.96
CA ARG A 177 -21.05 1.63 14.67
C ARG A 177 -22.36 1.13 14.09
N SER A 178 -23.48 1.68 14.59
CA SER A 178 -24.81 1.32 14.09
C SER A 178 -24.97 1.60 12.60
N ASP A 179 -24.32 2.63 12.08
CA ASP A 179 -24.21 2.94 10.65
C ASP A 179 -23.70 1.76 9.82
N ILE A 180 -22.62 1.11 10.26
CA ILE A 180 -22.04 -0.03 9.56
C ILE A 180 -22.90 -1.29 9.71
N VAL A 181 -23.50 -1.51 10.90
CA VAL A 181 -24.40 -2.64 11.13
C VAL A 181 -25.62 -2.55 10.20
N TRP A 182 -26.22 -1.36 10.06
CA TRP A 182 -27.32 -1.14 9.14
C TRP A 182 -26.90 -1.34 7.68
N TRP A 183 -25.73 -0.83 7.31
CA TRP A 183 -25.18 -1.01 5.96
C TRP A 183 -24.95 -2.48 5.63
N LEU A 184 -24.31 -3.23 6.54
CA LEU A 184 -24.08 -4.67 6.38
C LEU A 184 -25.40 -5.45 6.29
N HIS A 185 -26.38 -5.12 7.14
CA HIS A 185 -27.68 -5.78 7.09
C HIS A 185 -28.43 -5.52 5.78
N HIS A 186 -28.30 -4.32 5.21
CA HIS A 186 -28.92 -3.98 3.93
C HIS A 186 -28.28 -4.71 2.73
N HIS A 187 -26.94 -4.81 2.72
CA HIS A 187 -26.20 -5.40 1.60
C HIS A 187 -25.97 -6.90 1.72
N PHE A 188 -25.98 -7.45 2.94
CA PHE A 188 -25.74 -8.86 3.25
C PHE A 188 -26.77 -9.37 4.28
N PRO A 189 -28.05 -9.50 3.88
CA PRO A 189 -29.12 -9.93 4.79
C PRO A 189 -28.91 -11.36 5.33
N ASP A 190 -28.16 -12.19 4.60
CA ASP A 190 -27.92 -13.61 4.92
C ASP A 190 -26.66 -13.86 5.77
N ALA A 191 -25.96 -12.82 6.23
CA ALA A 191 -24.70 -12.94 6.98
C ALA A 191 -24.87 -13.28 8.48
N ASN A 192 -26.00 -13.86 8.87
CA ASN A 192 -26.29 -14.32 10.23
C ASN A 192 -25.89 -15.78 10.45
#